data_AF-A0A4S2LZE9-F1
#
_entry.id   AF-A0A4S2LZE9-F1
#
_cell.length_a   1.000
_cell.length_b   1.000
_cell.length_c   1.000
_cell.angle_alpha   90.00
_cell.angle_beta   90.00
_cell.angle_gamma   90.00
#
_symmetry.space_group_name_H-M   'P 1'
#
loop_
_entity.id
_entity.type
_entity.pdbx_description
1 polymer ?
#
loop_
_entity_poly.entity_id
_entity_poly.type
_entity_poly.pdbx_seq_one_letter_code
_entity_poly.pdbx_strand_id
1 'polypeptide(L)'
;MLNQTNVQHNNNKYYVIQLLEDDNAPNYSVWFRWGRVGKNGQNKLEKFGGNLQDAMDCFKQKFYDKTLNDWDCVDQFVKVNGKYDLVKLDYGTEAQEQNIEPLNVGEKSQPVVESLLPKSVQLLIQLICDLKSMEDTMIELKYDARRAPLGKLTKDQVKAGYTALKKIADCIASLNTSASSTASDTSVKKSKRSKTNASERKNLEHALLTACNEFYTRIPHDFGMRVPPLLRTMDEVKEKLELLEALDDIEFAVNMMKKDKKPTQNLIDSQYQRLECELKPIESDHPVYTDASLAWKSADQLGWHSGTWIEGSPT
;
A
#
# COMPACT_ATOMS: atom_id res chain seq x y z
N MET A 1 -7.17 -11.51 3.88
CA MET A 1 -7.94 -11.32 2.62
C MET A 1 -7.23 -12.04 1.48
N LEU A 2 -7.93 -12.49 0.43
CA LEU A 2 -7.29 -13.10 -0.75
C LEU A 2 -7.31 -12.15 -1.96
N ASN A 3 -6.23 -12.15 -2.74
CA ASN A 3 -6.11 -11.33 -3.96
C ASN A 3 -5.51 -12.14 -5.13
N GLN A 4 -5.87 -11.81 -6.36
CA GLN A 4 -5.34 -12.44 -7.55
C GLN A 4 -5.28 -11.46 -8.72
N THR A 5 -4.08 -11.26 -9.26
CA THR A 5 -3.88 -10.53 -10.52
C THR A 5 -3.27 -11.41 -11.60
N ASN A 6 -3.84 -11.32 -12.81
CA ASN A 6 -3.27 -11.81 -14.05
C ASN A 6 -3.55 -10.78 -15.16
N VAL A 7 -2.50 -10.05 -15.53
CA VAL A 7 -2.49 -9.00 -16.55
C VAL A 7 -2.94 -9.54 -17.92
N GLN A 8 -2.53 -10.74 -18.32
CA GLN A 8 -2.84 -11.29 -19.65
C GLN A 8 -4.34 -11.51 -19.86
N HIS A 9 -5.06 -11.84 -18.79
CA HIS A 9 -6.49 -12.15 -18.84
C HIS A 9 -7.36 -11.05 -18.21
N ASN A 10 -6.79 -9.87 -17.92
CA ASN A 10 -7.46 -8.78 -17.19
C ASN A 10 -8.15 -9.27 -15.89
N ASN A 11 -7.52 -10.21 -15.20
CA ASN A 11 -7.97 -10.61 -13.88
C ASN A 11 -7.28 -9.72 -12.86
N ASN A 12 -8.04 -9.02 -12.05
CA ASN A 12 -7.57 -8.40 -10.81
C ASN A 12 -8.75 -8.43 -9.84
N LYS A 13 -8.76 -9.48 -9.03
CA LYS A 13 -9.91 -9.99 -8.28
C LYS A 13 -9.55 -10.23 -6.83
N TYR A 14 -10.51 -9.99 -5.94
CA TYR A 14 -10.36 -10.27 -4.52
C TYR A 14 -11.39 -11.31 -4.07
N TYR A 15 -11.08 -11.95 -2.95
CA TYR A 15 -11.98 -12.85 -2.25
C TYR A 15 -11.79 -12.67 -0.74
N VAL A 16 -12.87 -12.39 -0.02
CA VAL A 16 -12.90 -12.28 1.45
C VAL A 16 -13.73 -13.45 1.96
N ILE A 17 -13.21 -14.07 3.01
CA ILE A 17 -13.85 -15.16 3.75
C ILE A 17 -13.77 -14.76 5.22
N GLN A 18 -14.91 -14.73 5.91
CA GLN A 18 -15.00 -14.45 7.35
C GLN A 18 -15.90 -15.49 7.99
N LEU A 19 -15.42 -16.12 9.06
CA LEU A 19 -16.27 -16.88 9.98
C LEU A 19 -16.70 -15.90 11.07
N LEU A 20 -18.00 -15.77 11.27
CA LEU A 20 -18.65 -14.83 12.17
C LEU A 20 -19.41 -15.60 13.23
N GLU A 21 -19.42 -15.08 14.46
CA GLU A 21 -20.27 -15.50 15.57
C GLU A 21 -21.19 -14.33 15.93
N ASP A 22 -22.47 -14.59 16.21
CA ASP A 22 -23.41 -13.54 16.65
C ASP A 22 -23.05 -13.08 18.09
N ASP A 23 -23.05 -11.77 18.35
CA ASP A 23 -22.69 -11.21 19.68
C ASP A 23 -23.52 -11.77 20.86
N ASN A 24 -24.79 -12.11 20.59
CA ASN A 24 -25.77 -12.45 21.62
C ASN A 24 -26.08 -13.95 21.70
N ALA A 25 -25.53 -14.77 20.79
CA ALA A 25 -25.81 -16.19 20.74
C ALA A 25 -24.68 -16.94 20.02
N PRO A 26 -24.38 -18.19 20.37
CA PRO A 26 -23.35 -19.00 19.71
C PRO A 26 -23.84 -19.51 18.34
N ASN A 27 -24.21 -18.59 17.45
CA ASN A 27 -24.63 -18.84 16.09
C ASN A 27 -23.50 -18.46 15.15
N TYR A 28 -23.09 -19.42 14.33
CA TYR A 28 -21.97 -19.26 13.41
C TYR A 28 -22.47 -19.09 11.99
N SER A 29 -21.83 -18.19 11.26
CA SER A 29 -22.05 -17.96 9.84
C SER A 29 -20.73 -17.77 9.12
N VAL A 30 -20.63 -18.24 7.88
CA VAL A 30 -19.50 -17.93 6.99
C VAL A 30 -19.95 -16.93 5.95
N TRP A 31 -19.32 -15.77 5.95
CA TRP A 31 -19.55 -14.71 4.97
C TRP A 31 -18.46 -14.69 3.92
N PHE A 32 -18.90 -14.66 2.68
CA PHE A 32 -18.05 -14.61 1.50
C PHE A 32 -18.32 -13.31 0.74
N ARG A 33 -17.28 -12.63 0.29
CA ARG A 33 -17.40 -11.46 -0.60
C ARG A 33 -16.31 -11.48 -1.66
N TRP A 34 -16.68 -11.29 -2.92
CA TRP A 34 -15.73 -11.40 -4.03
C TRP A 34 -16.10 -10.52 -5.22
N GLY A 35 -15.11 -10.18 -6.04
CA GLY A 35 -15.34 -9.38 -7.23
C GLY A 35 -14.07 -8.77 -7.82
N ARG A 36 -14.25 -7.74 -8.64
CA ARG A 36 -13.16 -6.93 -9.20
C ARG A 36 -12.62 -5.99 -8.10
N VAL A 37 -11.31 -5.97 -7.92
CA VAL A 37 -10.65 -4.96 -7.06
C VAL A 37 -11.06 -3.58 -7.56
N GLY A 38 -11.37 -2.66 -6.64
CA GLY A 38 -11.96 -1.37 -6.95
C GLY A 38 -13.48 -1.28 -7.20
N LYS A 39 -14.23 -2.39 -7.23
CA LYS A 39 -15.68 -2.35 -7.54
C LYS A 39 -16.51 -3.12 -6.53
N ASN A 40 -17.79 -2.79 -6.38
CA ASN A 40 -18.67 -3.59 -5.54
C ASN A 40 -18.75 -5.02 -6.09
N GLY A 41 -18.50 -5.98 -5.21
CA GLY A 41 -18.54 -7.40 -5.53
C GLY A 41 -19.86 -8.05 -5.15
N GLN A 42 -19.96 -9.33 -5.44
CA GLN A 42 -21.01 -10.20 -4.91
C GLN A 42 -20.66 -10.62 -3.49
N ASN A 43 -21.68 -11.01 -2.72
CA ASN A 43 -21.49 -11.60 -1.41
C ASN A 43 -22.47 -12.75 -1.19
N LYS A 44 -22.17 -13.59 -0.22
CA LYS A 44 -23.03 -14.70 0.22
C LYS A 44 -22.80 -14.94 1.72
N LEU A 45 -23.88 -15.07 2.47
CA LEU A 45 -23.84 -15.49 3.87
C LEU A 45 -24.39 -16.92 3.96
N GLU A 46 -23.59 -17.85 4.47
CA GLU A 46 -24.02 -19.21 4.79
C GLU A 46 -24.15 -19.35 6.30
N LYS A 47 -25.32 -19.78 6.77
CA LYS A 47 -25.64 -19.89 8.20
C LYS A 47 -25.50 -21.34 8.65
N PHE A 48 -24.84 -21.55 9.79
CA PHE A 48 -24.59 -22.88 10.36
C PHE A 48 -25.25 -23.06 11.74
N GLY A 49 -25.90 -22.02 12.27
CA GLY A 49 -26.53 -22.07 13.59
C GLY A 49 -25.49 -22.37 14.67
N GLY A 50 -25.81 -23.24 15.63
CA GLY A 50 -24.88 -23.61 16.71
C GLY A 50 -23.68 -24.49 16.30
N ASN A 51 -23.57 -24.90 15.03
CA ASN A 51 -22.53 -25.83 14.60
C ASN A 51 -21.26 -25.10 14.12
N LEU A 52 -20.34 -24.86 15.06
CA LEU A 52 -19.04 -24.25 14.77
C LEU A 52 -18.20 -25.12 13.82
N GLN A 53 -18.24 -26.45 13.95
CA GLN A 53 -17.38 -27.34 13.17
C GLN A 53 -17.74 -27.28 11.68
N ASP A 54 -19.02 -27.33 11.34
CA ASP A 54 -19.46 -27.20 9.94
C ASP A 54 -19.09 -25.84 9.34
N ALA A 55 -19.18 -24.77 10.15
CA ALA A 55 -18.75 -23.43 9.72
C ALA A 55 -17.23 -23.38 9.47
N MET A 56 -16.43 -23.97 10.35
CA MET A 56 -14.98 -24.09 10.18
C MET A 56 -14.63 -24.91 8.94
N ASP A 57 -15.30 -26.04 8.72
CA ASP A 57 -15.04 -26.90 7.55
C ASP A 57 -15.41 -26.18 6.24
N CYS A 58 -16.53 -25.46 6.22
CA CYS A 58 -16.91 -24.63 5.06
C CYS A 58 -15.86 -23.54 4.79
N PHE A 59 -15.38 -22.86 5.84
CA PHE A 59 -14.32 -21.86 5.73
C PHE A 59 -13.03 -22.47 5.15
N LYS A 60 -12.55 -23.56 5.76
CA LYS A 60 -11.29 -24.23 5.39
C LYS A 60 -11.35 -24.78 3.97
N GLN A 61 -12.45 -25.44 3.61
CA GLN A 61 -12.67 -25.95 2.26
C GLN A 61 -12.66 -24.80 1.24
N LYS A 62 -13.36 -23.69 1.51
CA LYS A 62 -13.37 -22.57 0.59
C LYS A 62 -12.00 -21.92 0.46
N PHE A 63 -11.27 -21.78 1.56
CA PHE A 63 -9.89 -21.29 1.54
C PHE A 63 -9.02 -22.17 0.64
N TYR A 64 -9.02 -23.48 0.88
CA TYR A 64 -8.28 -24.46 0.09
C TYR A 64 -8.67 -24.42 -1.41
N ASP A 65 -9.95 -24.37 -1.75
CA ASP A 65 -10.41 -24.28 -3.15
C ASP A 65 -9.78 -23.08 -3.90
N LYS A 66 -9.64 -21.94 -3.19
CA LYS A 66 -9.13 -20.68 -3.74
C LYS A 66 -7.61 -20.59 -3.76
N THR A 67 -6.92 -21.21 -2.81
CA THR A 67 -5.47 -21.03 -2.60
C THR A 67 -4.65 -22.29 -2.86
N LEU A 68 -5.27 -23.47 -2.79
CA LEU A 68 -4.61 -24.79 -2.69
C LEU A 68 -3.64 -24.89 -1.50
N ASN A 69 -3.95 -24.19 -0.42
CA ASN A 69 -3.22 -24.24 0.84
C ASN A 69 -4.20 -24.61 1.95
N ASP A 70 -3.75 -25.40 2.92
CA ASP A 70 -4.52 -25.73 4.11
C ASP A 70 -4.53 -24.55 5.08
N TRP A 71 -5.71 -24.22 5.62
CA TRP A 71 -5.85 -23.11 6.55
C TRP A 71 -5.08 -23.35 7.87
N ASP A 72 -5.04 -24.60 8.34
CA ASP A 72 -4.35 -24.96 9.57
C ASP A 72 -2.84 -24.76 9.49
N CYS A 73 -2.29 -24.62 8.28
CA CYS A 73 -0.88 -24.39 8.00
C CYS A 73 -0.64 -23.03 7.31
N VAL A 74 -1.49 -22.03 7.55
CA VAL A 74 -1.42 -20.72 6.87
C VAL A 74 -0.09 -19.98 7.06
N ASP A 75 0.64 -20.26 8.13
CA ASP A 75 1.98 -19.69 8.36
C ASP A 75 3.02 -20.13 7.32
N GLN A 76 2.78 -21.28 6.68
CA GLN A 76 3.62 -21.86 5.62
C GLN A 76 3.00 -21.64 4.23
N PHE A 77 2.13 -20.64 4.08
CA PHE A 77 1.43 -20.37 2.83
C PHE A 77 2.40 -20.22 1.63
N VAL A 78 2.15 -20.99 0.57
CA VAL A 78 2.88 -20.90 -0.69
C VAL A 78 1.94 -20.48 -1.81
N LYS A 79 2.27 -19.39 -2.49
CA LYS A 79 1.50 -18.92 -3.64
C LYS A 79 1.54 -19.92 -4.80
N VAL A 80 0.38 -20.47 -5.16
CA VAL A 80 0.24 -21.35 -6.34
C VAL A 80 -0.15 -20.54 -7.58
N ASN A 81 0.49 -20.81 -8.73
CA ASN A 81 0.18 -20.14 -9.98
C ASN A 81 -1.30 -20.34 -10.39
N GLY A 82 -1.94 -19.30 -10.91
CA GLY A 82 -3.36 -19.34 -11.28
C GLY A 82 -4.37 -19.41 -10.12
N LYS A 83 -3.91 -19.42 -8.86
CA LYS A 83 -4.74 -19.35 -7.65
C LYS A 83 -4.65 -17.98 -6.96
N TYR A 84 -5.45 -17.77 -5.92
CA TYR A 84 -5.38 -16.57 -5.10
C TYR A 84 -4.14 -16.59 -4.19
N ASP A 85 -3.64 -15.41 -3.85
CA ASP A 85 -2.63 -15.17 -2.83
C ASP A 85 -3.28 -14.64 -1.55
N LEU A 86 -2.58 -14.80 -0.43
CA LEU A 86 -2.98 -14.26 0.86
C LEU A 86 -2.38 -12.87 1.05
N VAL A 87 -3.25 -11.87 1.17
CA VAL A 87 -2.87 -10.52 1.62
C VAL A 87 -3.05 -10.47 3.13
N LYS A 88 -1.93 -10.35 3.84
CA LYS A 88 -1.88 -10.24 5.29
C LYS A 88 -2.33 -8.84 5.70
N LEU A 89 -3.42 -8.80 6.46
CA LEU A 89 -4.00 -7.57 7.01
C LEU A 89 -4.13 -7.74 8.52
N ASP A 90 -3.74 -6.71 9.27
CA ASP A 90 -3.89 -6.65 10.72
C ASP A 90 -5.23 -5.98 11.06
N TYR A 91 -6.30 -6.77 11.09
CA TYR A 91 -7.61 -6.25 11.48
C TYR A 91 -7.69 -5.89 12.98
N GLY A 92 -6.70 -6.26 13.80
CA GLY A 92 -6.77 -6.10 15.25
C GLY A 92 -7.82 -7.00 15.90
N THR A 93 -7.88 -7.01 17.23
CA THR A 93 -9.02 -7.53 17.99
C THR A 93 -10.03 -6.40 18.22
N GLU A 94 -11.31 -6.71 18.43
CA GLU A 94 -12.43 -5.74 18.56
C GLU A 94 -12.17 -4.56 19.53
N ALA A 95 -11.25 -4.72 20.49
CA ALA A 95 -10.77 -3.64 21.37
C ALA A 95 -10.03 -2.49 20.64
N GLN A 96 -9.57 -2.70 19.40
CA GLN A 96 -8.81 -1.74 18.59
C GLN A 96 -9.65 -1.11 17.47
N GLU A 97 -10.83 -1.64 17.15
CA GLU A 97 -11.69 -1.14 16.07
C GLU A 97 -12.54 0.06 16.49
N GLN A 98 -12.78 0.27 17.80
CA GLN A 98 -13.52 1.44 18.32
C GLN A 98 -12.78 2.78 18.14
N ASN A 99 -11.57 2.79 17.58
CA ASN A 99 -10.74 4.00 17.43
C ASN A 99 -10.57 4.49 15.98
N ILE A 100 -11.18 3.84 14.99
CA ILE A 100 -11.25 4.38 13.63
C ILE A 100 -12.72 4.65 13.28
N GLU A 101 -13.31 5.64 13.93
CA GLU A 101 -14.51 6.23 13.35
C GLU A 101 -14.11 6.95 12.05
N PRO A 102 -14.85 6.77 10.94
CA PRO A 102 -14.71 7.66 9.80
C PRO A 102 -14.99 9.09 10.28
N LEU A 103 -14.02 9.99 10.09
CA LEU A 103 -14.18 11.43 10.29
C LEU A 103 -15.16 11.98 9.24
N ASN A 104 -16.45 11.69 9.42
CA ASN A 104 -17.63 12.47 9.01
C ASN A 104 -18.86 11.54 8.96
N VAL A 105 -19.71 11.60 9.99
CA VAL A 105 -21.09 12.15 9.96
C VAL A 105 -21.71 11.94 11.34
N GLY A 106 -22.04 13.03 12.03
CA GLY A 106 -22.93 13.03 13.20
C GLY A 106 -22.29 13.56 14.48
N GLU A 107 -22.25 14.89 14.60
CA GLU A 107 -21.94 15.58 15.84
C GLU A 107 -22.77 15.02 17.02
N LYS A 108 -22.09 14.34 17.95
CA LYS A 108 -22.46 14.39 19.36
C LYS A 108 -21.39 15.19 20.06
N SER A 109 -21.74 16.40 20.44
CA SER A 109 -20.92 17.38 21.14
C SER A 109 -20.36 16.81 22.44
N GLN A 110 -19.16 16.23 22.39
CA GLN A 110 -18.31 16.12 23.57
C GLN A 110 -17.77 17.51 23.93
N PRO A 111 -17.53 17.80 25.22
CA PRO A 111 -16.98 19.09 25.63
C PRO A 111 -15.65 19.33 24.93
N VAL A 112 -15.58 20.38 24.10
CA VAL A 112 -14.38 20.73 23.34
C VAL A 112 -13.35 21.26 24.34
N VAL A 113 -12.42 20.40 24.76
CA VAL A 113 -11.22 20.83 25.47
C VAL A 113 -10.39 21.65 24.48
N GLU A 114 -10.12 22.92 24.79
CA GLU A 114 -9.30 23.78 23.94
C GLU A 114 -7.83 23.33 23.95
N SER A 115 -7.14 23.48 22.82
CA SER A 115 -5.72 23.13 22.68
C SER A 115 -4.83 24.17 23.37
N LEU A 116 -3.78 23.72 24.05
CA LEU A 116 -2.78 24.60 24.68
C LEU A 116 -1.66 25.02 23.73
N LEU A 117 -1.67 24.53 22.48
CA LEU A 117 -0.61 24.78 21.51
C LEU A 117 -0.80 26.11 20.76
N PRO A 118 0.29 26.77 20.31
CA PRO A 118 0.19 27.93 19.43
C PRO A 118 -0.62 27.61 18.16
N LYS A 119 -1.35 28.60 17.63
CA LYS A 119 -2.26 28.36 16.50
C LYS A 119 -1.55 27.83 15.25
N SER A 120 -0.33 28.31 14.99
CA SER A 120 0.51 27.83 13.88
C SER A 120 0.91 26.36 14.05
N VAL A 121 1.22 25.93 15.27
CA VAL A 121 1.50 24.51 15.58
C VAL A 121 0.22 23.69 15.40
N GLN A 122 -0.93 24.16 15.88
CA GLN A 122 -2.20 23.45 15.66
C GLN A 122 -2.48 23.21 14.17
N LEU A 123 -2.30 24.23 13.32
CA LEU A 123 -2.49 24.11 11.88
C LEU A 123 -1.52 23.12 11.24
N LEU A 124 -0.25 23.12 11.66
CA LEU A 124 0.75 22.17 11.18
C LEU A 124 0.37 20.73 11.55
N ILE A 125 -0.06 20.49 12.79
CA ILE A 125 -0.47 19.15 13.24
C ILE A 125 -1.71 18.67 12.49
N GLN A 126 -2.69 19.54 12.29
CA GLN A 126 -3.86 19.23 11.47
C GLN A 126 -3.49 18.87 10.02
N LEU A 127 -2.51 19.57 9.44
CA LEU A 127 -2.04 19.31 8.09
C LEU A 127 -1.36 17.94 7.97
N ILE A 128 -0.41 17.63 8.86
CA ILE A 128 0.39 16.39 8.75
C ILE A 128 -0.33 15.15 9.30
N CYS A 129 -1.38 15.33 10.11
CA CYS A 129 -2.22 14.24 10.65
C CYS A 129 -3.57 14.12 9.91
N ASP A 130 -3.68 14.64 8.68
CA ASP A 130 -4.91 14.52 7.90
C ASP A 130 -4.98 13.17 7.16
N LEU A 131 -5.72 12.22 7.74
CA LEU A 131 -5.99 10.91 7.14
C LEU A 131 -6.66 11.02 5.78
N LYS A 132 -7.50 12.04 5.53
CA LYS A 132 -8.21 12.18 4.26
C LYS A 132 -7.22 12.49 3.14
N SER A 133 -6.30 13.42 3.38
CA SER A 133 -5.21 13.73 2.45
C SER A 133 -4.30 12.52 2.19
N MET A 134 -4.02 11.72 3.22
CA MET A 134 -3.27 10.46 3.05
C MET A 134 -4.03 9.45 2.18
N GLU A 135 -5.34 9.28 2.40
CA GLU A 135 -6.20 8.43 1.57
C GLU A 135 -6.28 8.89 0.12
N ASP A 136 -6.41 10.19 -0.11
CA ASP A 136 -6.52 10.74 -1.45
C ASP A 136 -5.22 10.55 -2.25
N THR A 137 -4.06 10.73 -1.61
CA THR A 137 -2.74 10.39 -2.18
C THR A 137 -2.67 8.90 -2.57
N MET A 138 -3.16 8.01 -1.72
CA MET A 138 -3.17 6.56 -2.00
C MET A 138 -4.10 6.19 -3.17
N ILE A 139 -5.26 6.85 -3.27
CA ILE A 139 -6.19 6.69 -4.39
C ILE A 139 -5.56 7.19 -5.70
N GLU A 140 -4.81 8.28 -5.66
CA GLU A 140 -4.09 8.81 -6.82
C GLU A 140 -3.09 7.78 -7.35
N LEU A 141 -2.33 7.14 -6.45
CA LEU A 141 -1.40 6.04 -6.73
C LEU A 141 -2.08 4.70 -7.07
N LYS A 142 -3.42 4.71 -7.19
CA LYS A 142 -4.28 3.58 -7.59
C LYS A 142 -4.32 2.44 -6.59
N TYR A 143 -3.99 2.69 -5.33
CA TYR A 143 -4.12 1.70 -4.26
C TYR A 143 -5.59 1.48 -3.86
N ASP A 144 -5.98 0.24 -3.58
CA ASP A 144 -7.36 -0.09 -3.14
C ASP A 144 -7.53 0.05 -1.61
N ALA A 145 -7.56 1.31 -1.15
CA ALA A 145 -7.74 1.66 0.27
C ALA A 145 -9.08 1.17 0.86
N ARG A 146 -10.08 0.84 0.04
CA ARG A 146 -11.38 0.32 0.55
C ARG A 146 -11.30 -1.10 1.08
N ARG A 147 -10.33 -1.90 0.61
CA ARG A 147 -10.20 -3.32 0.97
C ARG A 147 -8.98 -3.61 1.81
N ALA A 148 -7.92 -2.86 1.59
CA ALA A 148 -6.75 -2.84 2.44
C ALA A 148 -6.63 -1.42 3.02
N PRO A 149 -7.42 -1.08 4.07
CA PRO A 149 -7.39 0.24 4.67
C PRO A 149 -5.98 0.63 5.13
N LEU A 150 -5.76 1.93 5.20
CA LEU A 150 -4.50 2.50 5.64
C LEU A 150 -4.17 2.04 7.08
N GLY A 151 -2.91 1.67 7.29
CA GLY A 151 -2.43 1.14 8.57
C GLY A 151 -3.05 -0.20 8.99
N LYS A 152 -3.59 -0.97 8.03
CA LYS A 152 -4.02 -2.36 8.22
C LYS A 152 -3.22 -3.34 7.36
N LEU A 153 -2.45 -2.86 6.38
CA LEU A 153 -1.50 -3.69 5.64
C LEU A 153 -0.30 -3.97 6.54
N THR A 154 0.17 -5.22 6.62
CA THR A 154 1.30 -5.54 7.50
C THR A 154 2.64 -5.16 6.87
N LYS A 155 3.64 -4.84 7.71
CA LYS A 155 5.03 -4.61 7.26
C LYS A 155 5.58 -5.72 6.37
N ASP A 156 5.29 -6.98 6.71
CA ASP A 156 5.69 -8.12 5.90
C ASP A 156 5.08 -8.08 4.50
N GLN A 157 3.83 -7.62 4.38
CA GLN A 157 3.14 -7.49 3.12
C GLN A 157 3.74 -6.36 2.27
N VAL A 158 4.06 -5.21 2.88
CA VAL A 158 4.74 -4.08 2.22
C VAL A 158 6.14 -4.51 1.74
N LYS A 159 6.91 -5.21 2.58
CA LYS A 159 8.22 -5.79 2.24
C LYS A 159 8.14 -6.81 1.10
N ALA A 160 7.09 -7.62 1.07
CA ALA A 160 6.84 -8.54 -0.03
C ALA A 160 6.50 -7.78 -1.34
N GLY A 161 5.88 -6.60 -1.24
CA GLY A 161 5.71 -5.63 -2.33
C GLY A 161 7.04 -5.13 -2.89
N TYR A 162 7.92 -4.61 -2.03
CA TYR A 162 9.28 -4.17 -2.42
C TYR A 162 10.06 -5.30 -3.12
N THR A 163 9.98 -6.51 -2.59
CA THR A 163 10.64 -7.68 -3.18
C THR A 163 10.12 -7.99 -4.59
N ALA A 164 8.81 -7.90 -4.81
CA ALA A 164 8.22 -8.07 -6.14
C ALA A 164 8.64 -6.94 -7.09
N LEU A 165 8.66 -5.71 -6.62
CA LEU A 165 9.04 -4.54 -7.42
C LEU A 165 10.53 -4.58 -7.81
N LYS A 166 11.41 -5.05 -6.93
CA LYS A 166 12.82 -5.29 -7.24
C LYS A 166 12.99 -6.30 -8.38
N LYS A 167 12.24 -7.41 -8.37
CA LYS A 167 12.26 -8.39 -9.47
C LYS A 167 11.87 -7.77 -10.81
N ILE A 168 10.90 -6.84 -10.80
CA ILE A 168 10.49 -6.10 -12.00
C ILE A 168 11.65 -5.24 -12.51
N ALA A 169 12.29 -4.46 -11.62
CA ALA A 169 13.44 -3.63 -11.96
C ALA A 169 14.59 -4.46 -12.56
N ASP A 170 14.91 -5.61 -11.94
CA ASP A 170 15.96 -6.52 -12.41
C ASP A 170 15.64 -7.08 -13.82
N CYS A 171 14.37 -7.39 -14.09
CA CYS A 171 13.91 -7.84 -15.41
C CYS A 171 14.04 -6.74 -16.47
N ILE A 172 13.65 -5.49 -16.13
CA ILE A 172 13.78 -4.33 -17.03
C ILE A 172 15.25 -4.07 -17.34
N ALA A 173 16.13 -4.06 -16.33
CA ALA A 173 17.57 -3.89 -16.52
C ALA A 173 18.14 -4.96 -17.46
N SER A 174 17.78 -6.23 -17.25
CA SER A 174 18.22 -7.36 -18.10
C SER A 174 17.72 -7.26 -19.54
N LEU A 175 16.51 -6.74 -19.75
CA LEU A 175 15.96 -6.50 -21.09
C LEU A 175 16.67 -5.37 -21.82
N ASN A 176 17.07 -4.31 -21.11
CA ASN A 176 17.77 -3.16 -21.67
C ASN A 176 19.22 -3.50 -22.04
N THR A 177 19.94 -4.24 -21.20
CA THR A 177 21.30 -4.71 -21.51
C THR A 177 21.33 -5.63 -22.73
N SER A 178 20.32 -6.50 -22.86
CA SER A 178 20.13 -7.38 -24.01
C SER A 178 19.79 -6.63 -25.31
N ALA A 179 19.27 -5.41 -25.23
CA ALA A 179 19.01 -4.56 -26.39
C ALA A 179 20.28 -3.83 -26.87
N SER A 180 21.07 -3.30 -25.94
CA SER A 180 22.29 -2.54 -26.27
C SER A 180 23.41 -3.40 -26.88
N SER A 181 23.50 -4.68 -26.53
CA SER A 181 24.48 -5.62 -27.12
C SER A 181 24.24 -5.93 -28.61
N THR A 182 23.07 -5.57 -29.17
CA THR A 182 22.78 -5.73 -30.60
C THR A 182 23.14 -4.52 -31.46
N ALA A 183 23.53 -3.39 -30.87
CA ALA A 183 23.79 -2.14 -31.58
C ALA A 183 25.27 -1.84 -31.86
N SER A 184 26.22 -2.56 -31.25
CA SER A 184 27.65 -2.20 -31.27
C SER A 184 28.55 -3.05 -32.18
N ASP A 185 28.02 -3.83 -33.12
CA ASP A 185 28.85 -4.62 -34.04
C ASP A 185 28.50 -4.36 -35.51
N THR A 186 28.94 -3.21 -36.00
CA THR A 186 28.95 -2.90 -37.44
C THR A 186 30.32 -3.24 -38.03
N SER A 187 30.74 -4.51 -37.93
CA SER A 187 31.86 -4.99 -38.76
C SER A 187 31.96 -6.51 -38.87
N VAL A 188 31.39 -7.01 -39.98
CA VAL A 188 31.95 -8.12 -40.80
C VAL A 188 31.89 -9.54 -40.20
N LYS A 189 30.77 -10.26 -40.42
CA LYS A 189 30.68 -11.52 -41.19
C LYS A 189 29.31 -12.21 -41.00
N LYS A 190 28.65 -12.53 -42.11
CA LYS A 190 27.46 -13.41 -42.19
C LYS A 190 27.76 -14.74 -41.49
N SER A 191 27.22 -14.95 -40.29
CA SER A 191 27.06 -16.26 -39.67
C SER A 191 25.61 -16.40 -39.17
N LYS A 192 25.11 -17.64 -39.14
CA LYS A 192 23.72 -18.03 -38.86
C LYS A 192 23.08 -17.19 -37.73
N ARG A 193 21.98 -16.51 -38.06
CA ARG A 193 21.06 -15.84 -37.13
C ARG A 193 20.74 -16.78 -35.96
N SER A 194 21.25 -16.48 -34.77
CA SER A 194 21.08 -17.36 -33.60
C SER A 194 19.62 -17.37 -33.13
N LYS A 195 19.01 -18.56 -33.06
CA LYS A 195 17.69 -18.79 -32.45
C LYS A 195 17.68 -18.53 -30.93
N THR A 196 18.84 -18.41 -30.27
CA THR A 196 18.96 -18.35 -28.80
C THR A 196 18.50 -17.01 -28.22
N ASN A 197 18.90 -15.89 -28.81
CA ASN A 197 18.63 -14.55 -28.25
C ASN A 197 17.14 -14.17 -28.26
N ALA A 198 16.37 -14.66 -29.25
CA ALA A 198 14.92 -14.43 -29.31
C ALA A 198 14.16 -15.23 -28.23
N SER A 199 14.61 -16.45 -27.93
CA SER A 199 14.02 -17.26 -26.87
C SER A 199 14.31 -16.69 -25.49
N GLU A 200 15.54 -16.22 -25.27
CA GLU A 200 15.95 -15.57 -24.01
C GLU A 200 15.16 -14.29 -23.75
N ARG A 201 15.02 -13.43 -24.76
CA ARG A 201 14.18 -12.23 -24.64
C ARG A 201 12.73 -12.57 -24.29
N LYS A 202 12.14 -13.57 -24.95
CA LYS A 202 10.77 -14.02 -24.65
C LYS A 202 10.64 -14.54 -23.21
N ASN A 203 11.66 -15.24 -22.71
CA ASN A 203 11.70 -15.70 -21.33
C ASN A 203 11.78 -14.53 -20.35
N LEU A 204 12.58 -13.50 -20.64
CA LEU A 204 12.67 -12.27 -19.84
C LEU A 204 11.34 -11.48 -19.85
N GLU A 205 10.68 -11.35 -21.00
CA GLU A 205 9.37 -10.72 -21.10
C GLU A 205 8.30 -11.48 -20.29
N HIS A 206 8.35 -12.81 -20.31
CA HIS A 206 7.49 -13.65 -19.48
C HIS A 206 7.81 -13.51 -17.97
N ALA A 207 9.10 -13.41 -17.61
CA ALA A 207 9.53 -13.18 -16.24
C ALA A 207 9.04 -11.80 -15.73
N LEU A 208 9.17 -10.76 -16.53
CA LEU A 208 8.66 -9.41 -16.23
C LEU A 208 7.15 -9.42 -15.99
N LEU A 209 6.41 -10.09 -16.86
CA LEU A 209 4.97 -10.28 -16.72
C LEU A 209 4.60 -11.00 -15.42
N THR A 210 5.33 -12.07 -15.10
CA THR A 210 5.12 -12.84 -13.87
C THR A 210 5.39 -11.97 -12.63
N ALA A 211 6.46 -11.18 -12.65
CA ALA A 211 6.81 -10.26 -11.58
C ALA A 211 5.77 -9.13 -11.40
N CYS A 212 5.23 -8.58 -12.50
CA CYS A 212 4.13 -7.61 -12.44
C CYS A 212 2.85 -8.22 -11.84
N ASN A 213 2.51 -9.45 -12.22
CA ASN A 213 1.38 -10.17 -11.61
C ASN A 213 1.60 -10.39 -10.11
N GLU A 214 2.82 -10.78 -9.70
CA GLU A 214 3.21 -10.95 -8.29
C GLU A 214 3.03 -9.64 -7.52
N PHE A 215 3.53 -8.52 -8.05
CA PHE A 215 3.39 -7.20 -7.43
C PHE A 215 1.93 -6.78 -7.22
N TYR A 216 1.11 -6.78 -8.27
CA TYR A 216 -0.32 -6.39 -8.16
C TYR A 216 -1.17 -7.39 -7.40
N THR A 217 -0.68 -8.62 -7.19
CA THR A 217 -1.34 -9.59 -6.33
C THR A 217 -1.03 -9.31 -4.86
N ARG A 218 0.20 -8.89 -4.54
CA ARG A 218 0.60 -8.53 -3.17
C ARG A 218 0.10 -7.17 -2.72
N ILE A 219 0.06 -6.20 -3.63
CA ILE A 219 -0.34 -4.82 -3.35
C ILE A 219 -1.62 -4.55 -4.16
N PRO A 220 -2.81 -4.53 -3.51
CA PRO A 220 -4.07 -4.35 -4.21
C PRO A 220 -4.18 -3.00 -4.92
N HIS A 221 -4.45 -3.02 -6.22
CA HIS A 221 -4.62 -1.81 -7.03
C HIS A 221 -5.99 -1.75 -7.70
N ASP A 222 -6.60 -0.56 -7.70
CA ASP A 222 -7.83 -0.25 -8.44
C ASP A 222 -7.51 0.34 -9.82
N PHE A 223 -7.61 -0.51 -10.85
CA PHE A 223 -7.53 -0.10 -12.26
C PHE A 223 -8.91 0.05 -12.93
N GLY A 224 -10.00 -0.04 -12.16
CA GLY A 224 -11.36 -0.13 -12.67
C GLY A 224 -11.55 -1.35 -13.59
N MET A 225 -12.05 -1.11 -14.80
CA MET A 225 -12.24 -2.17 -15.82
C MET A 225 -11.04 -2.32 -16.75
N ARG A 226 -10.05 -1.45 -16.65
CA ARG A 226 -8.85 -1.50 -17.48
C ARG A 226 -7.94 -2.64 -17.04
N VAL A 227 -7.18 -3.14 -18.00
CA VAL A 227 -6.12 -4.12 -17.76
C VAL A 227 -5.07 -3.48 -16.85
N PRO A 228 -4.61 -4.16 -15.78
CA PRO A 228 -3.46 -3.70 -15.01
C PRO A 228 -2.26 -3.46 -15.93
N PRO A 229 -1.60 -2.29 -15.91
CA PRO A 229 -0.52 -1.97 -16.83
C PRO A 229 0.73 -2.81 -16.53
N LEU A 230 1.46 -3.22 -17.55
CA LEU A 230 2.77 -3.84 -17.35
C LEU A 230 3.81 -2.74 -17.07
N LEU A 231 4.58 -2.89 -16.00
CA LEU A 231 5.69 -1.97 -15.70
C LEU A 231 6.87 -2.33 -16.63
N ARG A 232 7.27 -1.39 -17.48
CA ARG A 232 8.29 -1.55 -18.53
C ARG A 232 9.43 -0.55 -18.38
N THR A 233 9.23 0.56 -17.69
CA THR A 233 10.26 1.59 -17.49
C THR A 233 10.64 1.72 -16.01
N MET A 234 11.83 2.28 -15.75
CA MET A 234 12.26 2.57 -14.38
C MET A 234 11.43 3.69 -13.74
N ASP A 235 10.87 4.61 -14.53
CA ASP A 235 9.99 5.67 -14.02
C ASP A 235 8.67 5.10 -13.49
N GLU A 236 8.08 4.12 -14.19
CA GLU A 236 6.90 3.40 -13.72
C GLU A 236 7.19 2.59 -12.45
N VAL A 237 8.39 2.01 -12.35
CA VAL A 237 8.86 1.33 -11.13
C VAL A 237 9.01 2.34 -9.98
N LYS A 238 9.55 3.53 -10.25
CA LYS A 238 9.74 4.59 -9.26
C LYS A 238 8.40 5.08 -8.71
N GLU A 239 7.38 5.28 -9.55
CA GLU A 239 6.02 5.62 -9.10
C GLU A 239 5.45 4.56 -8.14
N LYS A 240 5.74 3.27 -8.38
CA LYS A 240 5.34 2.18 -7.47
C LYS A 240 6.21 2.05 -6.24
N LEU A 241 7.44 2.54 -6.28
CA LEU A 241 8.30 2.66 -5.11
C LEU A 241 7.76 3.74 -4.17
N GLU A 242 7.42 4.92 -4.72
CA GLU A 242 6.79 6.03 -3.98
C GLU A 242 5.49 5.58 -3.29
N LEU A 243 4.69 4.73 -3.94
CA LEU A 243 3.54 4.10 -3.31
C LEU A 243 3.90 3.25 -2.09
N LEU A 244 4.93 2.41 -2.18
CA LEU A 244 5.34 1.54 -1.07
C LEU A 244 5.95 2.34 0.08
N GLU A 245 6.69 3.40 -0.21
CA GLU A 245 7.26 4.33 0.78
C GLU A 245 6.13 5.04 1.53
N ALA A 246 5.18 5.61 0.79
CA ALA A 246 4.04 6.28 1.39
C ALA A 246 3.13 5.31 2.18
N LEU A 247 3.01 4.04 1.78
CA LEU A 247 2.30 3.03 2.59
C LEU A 247 2.99 2.74 3.93
N ASP A 248 4.32 2.73 3.97
CA ASP A 248 5.11 2.51 5.19
C ASP A 248 4.98 3.72 6.14
N ASP A 249 5.10 4.94 5.59
CA ASP A 249 4.94 6.19 6.34
C ASP A 249 3.53 6.34 6.91
N ILE A 250 2.50 6.01 6.11
CA ILE A 250 1.11 6.04 6.55
C ILE A 250 0.84 4.99 7.63
N GLU A 251 1.40 3.78 7.54
CA GLU A 251 1.25 2.79 8.60
C GLU A 251 1.75 3.33 9.94
N PHE A 252 2.92 3.99 9.92
CA PHE A 252 3.46 4.66 11.09
C PHE A 252 2.56 5.80 11.58
N ALA A 253 2.13 6.69 10.69
CA ALA A 253 1.26 7.83 11.03
C ALA A 253 -0.09 7.37 11.62
N VAL A 254 -0.72 6.36 11.03
CA VAL A 254 -1.98 5.79 11.52
C VAL A 254 -1.79 5.16 12.90
N ASN A 255 -0.68 4.44 13.14
CA ASN A 255 -0.36 3.87 14.45
C ASN A 255 -0.07 4.95 15.50
N MET A 256 0.58 6.05 15.10
CA MET A 256 0.74 7.24 15.93
C MET A 256 -0.61 7.84 16.29
N MET A 257 -1.59 7.88 15.38
CA MET A 257 -2.91 8.47 15.63
C MET A 257 -3.85 7.59 16.49
N LYS A 258 -3.75 6.26 16.43
CA LYS A 258 -4.69 5.29 17.04
C LYS A 258 -4.62 5.13 18.57
N LYS A 259 -3.54 5.56 19.25
CA LYS A 259 -3.37 5.31 20.70
C LYS A 259 -4.27 6.21 21.58
N ASP A 260 -4.59 5.72 22.78
CA ASP A 260 -5.59 6.15 23.77
C ASP A 260 -6.10 7.60 23.72
N LYS A 261 -7.42 7.75 23.54
CA LYS A 261 -8.16 8.97 23.87
C LYS A 261 -8.32 9.04 25.40
N LYS A 262 -7.48 9.82 26.08
CA LYS A 262 -7.85 10.30 27.41
C LYS A 262 -9.00 11.29 27.23
N PRO A 263 -10.16 11.11 27.88
CA PRO A 263 -11.32 11.99 27.70
C PRO A 263 -11.05 13.45 28.12
N THR A 264 -9.93 13.71 28.80
CA THR A 264 -9.54 15.01 29.31
C THR A 264 -8.57 15.79 28.41
N GLN A 265 -8.12 15.24 27.27
CA GLN A 265 -7.07 15.85 26.45
C GLN A 265 -7.56 16.22 25.04
N ASN A 266 -7.19 17.39 24.54
CA ASN A 266 -7.45 17.80 23.16
C ASN A 266 -6.74 16.86 22.16
N LEU A 267 -7.40 16.52 21.05
CA LEU A 267 -6.88 15.59 20.03
C LEU A 267 -5.56 16.07 19.41
N ILE A 268 -5.46 17.36 19.09
CA ILE A 268 -4.29 17.98 18.47
C ILE A 268 -3.11 17.93 19.44
N ASP A 269 -3.35 18.22 20.72
CA ASP A 269 -2.32 18.16 21.77
C ASP A 269 -1.82 16.72 21.96
N SER A 270 -2.72 15.74 21.90
CA SER A 270 -2.35 14.33 21.98
C SER A 270 -1.53 13.88 20.77
N GLN A 271 -1.88 14.34 19.57
CA GLN A 271 -1.12 14.06 18.34
C GLN A 271 0.27 14.72 18.38
N TYR A 272 0.35 15.99 18.79
CA TYR A 272 1.61 16.73 18.94
C TYR A 272 2.58 16.04 19.90
N GLN A 273 2.11 15.60 21.07
CA GLN A 273 2.95 14.91 22.05
C GLN A 273 3.59 13.64 21.48
N ARG A 274 2.91 12.94 20.57
CA ARG A 274 3.39 11.70 19.96
C ARG A 274 4.43 11.92 18.86
N LEU A 275 4.57 13.15 18.36
CA LEU A 275 5.70 13.47 17.50
C LEU A 275 7.03 13.45 18.25
N GLU A 276 6.99 13.54 19.60
CA GLU A 276 8.18 13.57 20.46
C GLU A 276 9.20 14.63 20.01
N CYS A 277 8.68 15.74 19.47
CA CYS A 277 9.46 16.81 18.87
C CYS A 277 8.88 18.17 19.32
N GLU A 278 9.73 19.01 19.93
CA GLU A 278 9.30 20.34 20.35
C GLU A 278 9.28 21.30 19.15
N LEU A 279 8.09 21.79 18.80
CA LEU A 279 7.90 22.76 17.73
C LEU A 279 7.61 24.14 18.32
N LYS A 280 8.52 25.08 18.06
CA LYS A 280 8.39 26.49 18.48
C LYS A 280 8.20 27.38 17.26
N PRO A 281 7.09 28.13 17.16
CA PRO A 281 6.95 29.17 16.14
C PRO A 281 8.07 30.20 16.27
N ILE A 282 8.61 30.64 15.13
CA ILE A 282 9.60 31.70 15.06
C ILE A 282 8.90 32.93 14.50
N GLU A 283 9.05 34.07 15.17
CA GLU A 283 8.52 35.35 14.72
C GLU A 283 9.22 35.83 13.45
N SER A 284 8.50 36.56 12.60
CA SER A 284 9.02 36.99 11.28
C SER A 284 10.17 37.99 11.37
N ASP A 285 10.35 38.65 12.51
CA ASP A 285 11.44 39.59 12.78
C ASP A 285 12.69 38.92 13.35
N HIS A 286 12.62 37.63 13.69
CA HIS A 286 13.75 36.89 14.22
C HIS A 286 14.85 36.72 13.15
N PRO A 287 16.15 36.91 13.48
CA PRO A 287 17.24 36.80 12.51
C PRO A 287 17.23 35.49 11.71
N VAL A 288 17.00 34.36 12.40
CA VAL A 288 16.91 33.03 11.76
C VAL A 288 15.78 32.95 10.73
N TYR A 289 14.64 33.62 10.95
CA TYR A 289 13.55 33.65 9.97
C TYR A 289 13.97 34.42 8.71
N THR A 290 14.64 35.56 8.91
CA THR A 290 15.14 36.40 7.81
C THR A 290 16.18 35.65 6.97
N ASP A 291 17.14 35.01 7.63
CA ASP A 291 18.19 34.22 6.97
C ASP A 291 17.59 33.05 6.18
N ALA A 292 16.66 32.30 6.78
CA ALA A 292 15.95 31.21 6.11
C ALA A 292 15.14 31.70 4.90
N SER A 293 14.45 32.85 5.03
CA SER A 293 13.67 33.45 3.94
C SER A 293 14.57 33.89 2.76
N LEU A 294 15.73 34.46 3.06
CA LEU A 294 16.71 34.86 2.04
C LEU A 294 17.33 33.65 1.34
N ALA A 295 17.70 32.61 2.11
CA ALA A 295 18.20 31.36 1.56
C ALA A 295 17.18 30.70 0.62
N TRP A 296 15.91 30.62 1.05
CA TRP A 296 14.82 30.09 0.23
C TRP A 296 14.65 30.86 -1.09
N LYS A 297 14.59 32.20 -1.05
CA LYS A 297 14.44 33.05 -2.24
C LYS A 297 15.63 32.91 -3.19
N SER A 298 16.84 32.77 -2.64
CA SER A 298 18.06 32.61 -3.42
C SER A 298 18.09 31.25 -4.12
N ALA A 299 17.68 30.18 -3.43
CA ALA A 299 17.57 28.85 -4.01
C ALA A 299 16.52 28.80 -5.15
N ASP A 300 15.36 29.44 -4.95
CA ASP A 300 14.30 29.54 -5.96
C ASP A 300 14.78 30.25 -7.23
N GLN A 301 15.49 31.37 -7.11
CA GLN A 301 16.09 32.10 -8.24
C GLN A 301 17.13 31.28 -9.01
N LEU A 302 17.81 30.36 -8.33
CA LEU A 302 18.79 29.46 -8.93
C LEU A 302 18.14 28.22 -9.59
N GLY A 303 16.81 28.12 -9.61
CA GLY A 303 16.09 27.02 -10.25
C GLY A 303 16.16 25.71 -9.49
N TRP A 304 16.36 25.74 -8.17
CA TRP A 304 16.32 24.56 -7.31
C TRP A 304 14.88 24.06 -7.20
N HIS A 305 14.40 23.34 -8.21
CA HIS A 305 13.03 22.81 -8.25
C HIS A 305 13.02 21.27 -8.32
N SER A 306 14.18 20.61 -8.40
CA SER A 306 14.25 19.17 -8.65
C SER A 306 15.44 18.46 -7.97
N GLY A 307 15.55 18.51 -6.64
CA GLY A 307 16.22 17.48 -5.81
C GLY A 307 17.64 17.00 -6.16
N THR A 308 18.35 17.62 -7.10
CA THR A 308 19.72 17.26 -7.46
C THR A 308 20.67 17.97 -6.52
N TRP A 309 21.21 17.23 -5.56
CA TRP A 309 22.34 17.66 -4.75
C TRP A 309 23.52 18.00 -5.67
N ILE A 310 23.84 19.28 -5.82
CA ILE A 310 25.17 19.68 -6.28
C ILE A 310 26.04 19.70 -5.03
N GLU A 311 26.95 18.73 -4.91
CA GLU A 311 28.02 18.81 -3.92
C GLU A 311 28.83 20.08 -4.19
N GLY A 312 28.58 21.12 -3.39
CA GLY A 312 29.38 22.32 -3.38
C GLY A 312 30.79 21.97 -2.93
N SER A 313 31.76 22.16 -3.81
CA SER A 313 33.18 22.05 -3.46
C SER A 313 33.50 23.02 -2.32
N PRO A 314 34.22 22.60 -1.26
CA PRO A 314 34.63 23.52 -0.22
C PRO A 314 35.70 24.46 -0.78
N THR A 315 35.45 25.76 -0.71
CA THR A 315 36.51 26.79 -0.79
C THR A 315 37.15 26.98 0.58
#